data_AF-Q5GYU3-F1
#
_entry.id   AF-Q5GYU3-F1
#
_cell.length_a   1.000
_cell.length_b   1.000
_cell.length_c   1.000
_cell.angle_alpha   90.00
_cell.angle_beta   90.00
_cell.angle_gamma   90.00
#
_symmetry.space_group_name_H-M   'P 1'
#
loop_
_entity.id
_entity.type
_entity.pdbx_description
1 polymer ?
#
loop_
_entity_poly.entity_id
_entity_poly.type
_entity_poly.pdbx_seq_one_letter_code
_entity_poly.pdbx_strand_id
1 'polypeptide(L)'
;MHPALRPAQSVMSGVETPARSDQWCQPRDEWGRQGGRFRQLAQASMIGACQLWTCAMQSTGPRPPIIHHRAGRAAMRWAVVIWSLVFYLSALGNVWTAWLAARRDGQPIVVWQVLSWELSSATAALMLLPAVVWLCARWPLHADVWERRLPAYVIAALGWWLLHVAGMVVLRLLVYALAGAHYDFGGWLQWVYELSKDLRTFALLVAVQHTLAWYARRRQGEAHLLAAPDDGPPVEPLERPERFLVRKLGRDFLVATADIEWIQAAGNDVNLHLRGHDYPLRSTMAAIEAKLYPAVLVHIHRSYLVNLGQVQAIEPVDSGDARVHLRDATVLPCSRSHLAGLRAHAGQGTAAPKIDALVA
;
A
#
# COMPACT_ATOMS: atom_id res chain seq x y z
N MET A 1 37.11 12.14 -64.22
CA MET A 1 37.37 12.81 -65.51
C MET A 1 36.07 13.45 -65.98
N HIS A 2 36.10 14.75 -66.26
CA HIS A 2 35.00 15.71 -66.52
C HIS A 2 34.09 15.37 -67.73
N PRO A 3 32.86 15.94 -67.90
CA PRO A 3 32.50 17.39 -67.90
C PRO A 3 31.23 17.76 -67.07
N ALA A 4 31.06 18.92 -66.42
CA ALA A 4 31.02 20.35 -66.79
C ALA A 4 29.63 20.89 -67.25
N LEU A 5 29.05 21.76 -66.40
CA LEU A 5 28.29 23.01 -66.63
C LEU A 5 26.78 23.01 -67.01
N ARG A 6 25.96 23.61 -66.11
CA ARG A 6 24.95 24.67 -66.41
C ARG A 6 24.69 25.56 -65.17
N PRO A 7 24.58 26.90 -65.31
CA PRO A 7 24.16 27.83 -64.24
C PRO A 7 22.81 28.55 -64.52
N ALA A 8 22.14 29.04 -63.47
CA ALA A 8 21.16 30.17 -63.47
C ALA A 8 20.89 30.55 -61.98
N GLN A 9 21.42 31.65 -61.42
CA GLN A 9 20.84 33.01 -61.35
C GLN A 9 19.36 33.05 -60.90
N SER A 10 19.07 33.41 -59.64
CA SER A 10 18.81 34.76 -59.09
C SER A 10 17.33 35.18 -59.24
N VAL A 11 16.68 35.60 -58.15
CA VAL A 11 16.01 36.91 -57.98
C VAL A 11 15.45 37.01 -56.54
N MET A 12 15.85 38.08 -55.84
CA MET A 12 15.23 38.65 -54.64
C MET A 12 14.05 39.57 -55.01
N SER A 13 13.11 39.73 -54.08
CA SER A 13 12.21 40.88 -53.80
C SER A 13 10.79 40.36 -53.48
N GLY A 14 9.98 40.95 -52.61
CA GLY A 14 10.07 42.27 -52.02
C GLY A 14 9.34 42.34 -50.68
N VAL A 15 9.86 43.24 -49.87
CA VAL A 15 9.27 43.86 -48.69
C VAL A 15 8.20 44.83 -49.16
N GLU A 16 7.01 44.82 -48.55
CA GLU A 16 6.11 45.97 -48.59
C GLU A 16 5.16 46.00 -47.37
N THR A 17 5.54 46.83 -46.41
CA THR A 17 4.66 47.46 -45.41
C THR A 17 4.25 48.84 -45.94
N PRO A 18 2.99 49.28 -45.78
CA PRO A 18 2.69 50.69 -45.75
C PRO A 18 2.35 51.15 -44.33
N ALA A 19 2.97 52.27 -43.99
CA ALA A 19 2.76 53.04 -42.78
C ALA A 19 1.61 54.05 -42.95
N ARG A 20 1.12 54.50 -41.78
CA ARG A 20 0.46 55.79 -41.47
C ARG A 20 -0.95 56.05 -42.00
N SER A 21 -1.85 56.30 -41.06
CA SER A 21 -2.30 57.69 -40.81
C SER A 21 -2.92 57.82 -39.42
N ASP A 22 -2.45 58.84 -38.70
CA ASP A 22 -2.99 59.36 -37.46
C ASP A 22 -4.33 60.05 -37.74
N GLN A 23 -5.39 59.75 -36.96
CA GLN A 23 -6.34 60.79 -36.55
C GLN A 23 -7.27 60.36 -35.38
N TRP A 24 -6.95 60.91 -34.22
CA TRP A 24 -7.81 61.62 -33.25
C TRP A 24 -9.16 61.03 -32.74
N CYS A 25 -9.31 61.21 -31.41
CA CYS A 25 -10.54 61.29 -30.60
C CYS A 25 -11.21 60.01 -30.05
N GLN A 26 -11.16 59.89 -28.71
CA GLN A 26 -12.07 59.09 -27.87
C GLN A 26 -13.52 59.63 -27.89
N PRO A 27 -14.45 59.14 -27.04
CA PRO A 27 -15.04 57.80 -26.94
C PRO A 27 -16.57 57.87 -27.13
N ARG A 28 -17.23 56.77 -27.52
CA ARG A 28 -18.67 56.61 -27.27
C ARG A 28 -19.10 55.15 -27.29
N ASP A 29 -19.34 54.66 -26.08
CA ASP A 29 -20.42 53.81 -25.59
C ASP A 29 -21.41 53.19 -26.59
N GLU A 30 -21.83 51.97 -26.23
CA GLU A 30 -23.06 51.29 -26.67
C GLU A 30 -23.02 50.43 -27.94
N TRP A 31 -22.11 49.47 -27.97
CA TRP A 31 -22.41 48.11 -28.42
C TRP A 31 -21.74 47.16 -27.43
N GLY A 32 -22.40 46.29 -26.68
CA GLY A 32 -23.68 45.67 -26.91
C GLY A 32 -23.58 44.26 -26.34
N ARG A 33 -23.66 44.16 -25.00
CA ARG A 33 -24.37 43.09 -24.25
C ARG A 33 -24.26 41.62 -24.72
N GLN A 34 -23.16 41.19 -25.34
CA GLN A 34 -22.95 39.77 -25.70
C GLN A 34 -21.59 39.18 -25.28
N GLY A 35 -20.74 39.93 -24.57
CA GLY A 35 -19.45 39.44 -24.04
C GLY A 35 -19.48 38.83 -22.62
N GLY A 36 -20.62 38.89 -21.92
CA GLY A 36 -20.71 38.58 -20.48
C GLY A 36 -21.00 37.12 -20.12
N ARG A 37 -21.54 36.30 -21.04
CA ARG A 37 -21.90 34.89 -20.73
C ARG A 37 -20.78 33.87 -20.95
N PHE A 38 -19.75 34.21 -21.72
CA PHE A 38 -18.63 33.29 -21.96
C PHE A 38 -17.47 33.41 -20.96
N ARG A 39 -17.39 34.49 -20.17
CA ARG A 39 -16.41 34.61 -19.06
C ARG A 39 -16.89 34.04 -17.74
N GLN A 40 -18.21 33.91 -17.52
CA GLN A 40 -18.73 33.29 -16.29
C GLN A 40 -18.66 31.75 -16.30
N LEU A 41 -18.70 31.11 -17.47
CA LEU A 41 -18.57 29.64 -17.57
C LEU A 41 -17.11 29.15 -17.52
N ALA A 42 -16.12 30.01 -17.80
CA ALA A 42 -14.71 29.66 -17.66
C ALA A 42 -14.17 29.88 -16.22
N GLN A 43 -14.80 30.74 -15.42
CA GLN A 43 -14.38 31.01 -14.04
C GLN A 43 -15.09 30.11 -13.00
N ALA A 44 -16.30 29.62 -13.32
CA ALA A 44 -17.05 28.70 -12.46
C ALA A 44 -16.50 27.25 -12.46
N SER A 45 -15.74 26.84 -13.49
CA SER A 45 -15.17 25.49 -13.56
C SER A 45 -13.78 25.35 -12.91
N MET A 46 -13.11 26.46 -12.58
CA MET A 46 -11.81 26.46 -11.90
C MET A 46 -11.93 26.54 -10.36
N ILE A 47 -13.01 27.13 -9.84
CA ILE A 47 -13.25 27.22 -8.39
C ILE A 47 -13.90 25.93 -7.86
N GLY A 48 -14.81 25.30 -8.61
CA GLY A 48 -15.46 24.03 -8.22
C GLY A 48 -14.49 22.84 -8.17
N ALA A 49 -13.51 22.77 -9.08
CA ALA A 49 -12.48 21.73 -9.05
C ALA A 49 -11.44 21.95 -7.94
N CYS A 50 -11.17 23.20 -7.56
CA CYS A 50 -10.28 23.52 -6.45
C CYS A 50 -10.91 23.15 -5.09
N GLN A 51 -12.21 23.44 -4.91
CA GLN A 51 -12.94 23.13 -3.67
C GLN A 51 -13.18 21.63 -3.46
N LEU A 52 -13.38 20.84 -4.52
CA LEU A 52 -13.48 19.38 -4.40
C LEU A 52 -12.15 18.70 -4.04
N TRP A 53 -11.01 19.33 -4.37
CA TRP A 53 -9.69 18.83 -3.95
C TRP A 53 -9.31 19.31 -2.54
N THR A 54 -9.76 20.49 -2.10
CA THR A 54 -9.51 20.98 -0.73
C THR A 54 -10.39 20.30 0.31
N CYS A 55 -11.64 19.93 -0.02
CA CYS A 55 -12.51 19.19 0.91
C CYS A 55 -12.02 17.75 1.19
N ALA A 56 -11.23 17.15 0.29
CA ALA A 56 -10.61 15.84 0.51
C ALA A 56 -9.35 15.88 1.39
N MET A 57 -8.89 17.06 1.82
CA MET A 57 -7.69 17.24 2.67
C MET A 57 -7.97 17.62 4.13
N GLN A 58 -9.24 17.73 4.56
CA GLN A 58 -9.63 18.14 5.92
C GLN A 58 -10.22 17.04 6.80
N SER A 59 -9.88 15.77 6.55
CA SER A 59 -10.02 14.72 7.58
C SER A 59 -8.71 14.55 8.36
N THR A 60 -8.15 15.63 8.89
CA THR A 60 -7.13 15.53 9.94
C THR A 60 -7.85 15.30 11.27
N GLY A 61 -8.28 14.07 11.50
CA GLY A 61 -8.46 13.60 12.88
C GLY A 61 -7.15 13.83 13.66
N PRO A 62 -7.21 13.98 14.99
CA PRO A 62 -6.01 14.14 15.81
C PRO A 62 -4.98 13.08 15.40
N ARG A 63 -3.78 13.54 15.00
CA ARG A 63 -2.67 12.63 14.70
C ARG A 63 -2.54 11.71 15.92
N PRO A 64 -2.60 10.38 15.77
CA PRO A 64 -2.36 9.50 16.90
C PRO A 64 -1.02 9.89 17.51
N PRO A 65 -0.91 9.94 18.85
CA PRO A 65 0.34 10.30 19.50
C PRO A 65 1.45 9.43 18.90
N ILE A 66 2.54 10.06 18.47
CA ILE A 66 3.71 9.37 17.94
C ILE A 66 4.33 8.64 19.13
N ILE A 67 3.85 7.42 19.39
CA ILE A 67 4.45 6.51 20.36
C ILE A 67 5.87 6.25 19.86
N HIS A 68 6.86 6.81 20.55
CA HIS A 68 8.27 6.64 20.23
C HIS A 68 8.67 5.17 20.43
N HIS A 69 8.45 4.33 19.42
CA HIS A 69 8.88 2.94 19.43
C HIS A 69 10.42 2.86 19.43
N ARG A 70 11.02 2.48 20.57
CA ARG A 70 12.43 2.01 20.61
C ARG A 70 12.67 0.89 19.58
N ALA A 71 11.65 0.07 19.31
CA ALA A 71 11.63 -0.95 18.26
C ALA A 71 11.78 -0.38 16.82
N GLY A 72 11.23 0.82 16.55
CA GLY A 72 11.32 1.46 15.23
C GLY A 72 12.73 1.93 14.89
N ARG A 73 13.49 2.41 15.89
CA ARG A 73 14.89 2.80 15.68
C ARG A 73 15.80 1.61 15.42
N ALA A 74 15.59 0.48 16.11
CA ALA A 74 16.33 -0.74 15.87
C ALA A 74 16.02 -1.33 14.48
N ALA A 75 14.74 -1.37 14.09
CA ALA A 75 14.33 -1.81 12.76
C ALA A 75 14.93 -0.94 11.63
N MET A 76 14.93 0.39 11.81
CA MET A 76 15.56 1.32 10.86
C MET A 76 17.07 1.07 10.73
N ARG A 77 17.78 0.85 11.85
CA ARG A 77 19.21 0.53 11.83
C ARG A 77 19.49 -0.76 11.07
N TRP A 78 18.72 -1.82 11.32
CA TRP A 78 18.85 -3.08 10.59
C TRP A 78 18.54 -2.92 9.11
N ALA A 79 17.53 -2.11 8.74
CA ALA A 79 17.22 -1.84 7.35
C ALA A 79 18.40 -1.17 6.63
N VAL A 80 19.02 -0.16 7.25
CA VAL A 80 20.21 0.51 6.69
C VAL A 80 21.36 -0.48 6.52
N VAL A 81 21.63 -1.32 7.52
CA VAL A 81 22.68 -2.35 7.44
C VAL A 81 22.41 -3.34 6.31
N ILE A 82 21.20 -3.91 6.26
CA ILE A 82 20.81 -4.89 5.24
C ILE A 82 20.93 -4.31 3.84
N TRP A 83 20.36 -3.12 3.61
CA TRP A 83 20.43 -2.50 2.28
C TRP A 83 21.85 -2.12 1.90
N SER A 84 22.65 -1.62 2.86
CA SER A 84 24.07 -1.33 2.60
C SER A 84 24.81 -2.60 2.19
N LEU A 85 24.60 -3.71 2.89
CA LEU A 85 25.19 -5.00 2.54
C LEU A 85 24.75 -5.45 1.15
N VAL A 86 23.46 -5.42 0.84
CA VAL A 86 22.92 -5.81 -0.48
C VAL A 86 23.59 -5.03 -1.60
N PHE A 87 23.64 -3.70 -1.49
CA PHE A 87 24.19 -2.85 -2.55
C PHE A 87 25.71 -2.98 -2.67
N TYR A 88 26.46 -2.96 -1.57
CA TYR A 88 27.92 -3.03 -1.63
C TYR A 88 28.44 -4.44 -1.93
N LEU A 89 27.80 -5.51 -1.43
CA LEU A 89 28.16 -6.88 -1.83
C LEU A 89 27.87 -7.11 -3.32
N SER A 90 26.75 -6.59 -3.84
CA SER A 90 26.48 -6.63 -5.28
C SER A 90 27.53 -5.87 -6.08
N ALA A 91 27.94 -4.68 -5.63
CA ALA A 91 28.99 -3.89 -6.29
C ALA A 91 30.34 -4.64 -6.31
N LEU A 92 30.73 -5.23 -5.17
CA LEU A 92 31.95 -6.05 -5.09
C LEU A 92 31.87 -7.29 -5.99
N GLY A 93 30.70 -7.92 -6.08
CA GLY A 93 30.43 -9.00 -7.03
C GLY A 93 30.64 -8.57 -8.48
N ASN A 94 30.14 -7.40 -8.88
CA ASN A 94 30.34 -6.85 -10.23
C ASN A 94 31.84 -6.57 -10.52
N VAL A 95 32.56 -5.98 -9.55
CA VAL A 95 34.02 -5.77 -9.67
C VAL A 95 34.73 -7.11 -9.88
N TRP A 96 34.37 -8.13 -9.10
CA TRP A 96 34.93 -9.47 -9.20
C TRP A 96 34.65 -10.09 -10.58
N THR A 97 33.42 -9.98 -11.09
CA THR A 97 33.04 -10.47 -12.42
C THR A 97 33.82 -9.75 -13.52
N ALA A 98 33.98 -8.42 -13.43
CA ALA A 98 34.75 -7.65 -14.40
C ALA A 98 36.24 -8.05 -14.40
N TRP A 99 36.82 -8.25 -13.21
CA TRP A 99 38.19 -8.72 -13.07
C TRP A 99 38.39 -10.12 -13.66
N LEU A 100 37.45 -11.04 -13.41
CA LEU A 100 37.49 -12.40 -13.95
C LEU A 100 37.37 -12.40 -15.48
N ALA A 101 36.48 -11.57 -16.04
CA ALA A 101 36.34 -11.41 -17.49
C ALA A 101 37.64 -10.88 -18.11
N ALA A 102 38.25 -9.86 -17.52
CA ALA A 102 39.53 -9.33 -18.01
C ALA A 102 40.66 -10.37 -17.95
N ARG A 103 40.72 -11.18 -16.88
CA ARG A 103 41.68 -12.30 -16.76
C ARG A 103 41.46 -13.38 -17.82
N ARG A 104 40.20 -13.72 -18.10
CA ARG A 104 39.84 -14.71 -19.13
C ARG A 104 40.20 -14.23 -20.52
N ASP A 105 39.93 -12.96 -20.81
CA ASP A 105 40.04 -12.38 -22.15
C ASP A 105 41.42 -11.73 -22.40
N GLY A 106 42.34 -11.81 -21.43
CA GLY A 106 43.71 -11.29 -21.52
C GLY A 106 43.80 -9.77 -21.57
N GLN A 107 42.77 -9.04 -21.13
CA GLN A 107 42.69 -7.60 -21.22
C GLN A 107 43.29 -6.91 -19.98
N PRO A 108 44.05 -5.81 -20.14
CA PRO A 108 44.52 -5.02 -19.02
C PRO A 108 43.34 -4.29 -18.35
N ILE A 109 43.16 -4.48 -17.04
CA ILE A 109 42.10 -3.84 -16.26
C ILE A 109 42.70 -2.96 -15.16
N VAL A 110 42.19 -1.74 -15.06
CA VAL A 110 42.58 -0.79 -14.01
C VAL A 110 41.60 -0.93 -12.83
N VAL A 111 41.96 -1.75 -11.85
CA VAL A 111 41.05 -2.19 -10.77
C VAL A 111 40.41 -1.04 -10.00
N TRP A 112 41.15 0.03 -9.71
CA TRP A 112 40.61 1.16 -8.95
C TRP A 112 39.51 1.91 -9.72
N GLN A 113 39.58 1.95 -11.06
CA GLN A 113 38.54 2.58 -11.88
C GLN A 113 37.24 1.78 -11.79
N VAL A 114 37.33 0.46 -11.93
CA VAL A 114 36.16 -0.44 -11.83
C VAL A 114 35.54 -0.36 -10.42
N LEU A 115 36.37 -0.38 -9.37
CA LEU A 115 35.90 -0.16 -7.99
C LEU A 115 35.16 1.16 -7.86
N SER A 116 35.72 2.25 -8.38
CA SER A 116 35.09 3.57 -8.32
C SER A 116 33.74 3.57 -9.04
N TRP A 117 33.60 2.87 -10.16
CA TRP A 117 32.37 2.80 -10.93
C TRP A 117 31.26 2.06 -10.18
N GLU A 118 31.58 0.90 -9.63
CA GLU A 118 30.61 0.06 -8.91
C GLU A 118 30.21 0.68 -7.56
N LEU A 119 31.18 1.19 -6.79
CA LEU A 119 30.91 1.78 -5.48
C LEU A 119 30.17 3.11 -5.57
N SER A 120 30.47 3.96 -6.57
CA SER A 120 29.73 5.22 -6.78
C SER A 120 28.26 4.96 -7.15
N SER A 121 28.01 3.95 -7.98
CA SER A 121 26.65 3.55 -8.37
C SER A 121 25.86 3.01 -7.16
N ALA A 122 26.48 2.17 -6.33
CA ALA A 122 25.87 1.67 -5.08
C ALA A 122 25.57 2.80 -4.10
N THR A 123 26.51 3.73 -3.91
CA THR A 123 26.36 4.89 -3.03
C THR A 123 25.21 5.78 -3.48
N ALA A 124 25.14 6.13 -4.77
CA ALA A 124 24.07 6.94 -5.33
C ALA A 124 22.68 6.28 -5.13
N ALA A 125 22.58 4.97 -5.36
CA ALA A 125 21.33 4.24 -5.13
C ALA A 125 20.90 4.23 -3.66
N LEU A 126 21.84 4.03 -2.72
CA LEU A 126 21.56 4.08 -1.28
C LEU A 126 21.11 5.46 -0.82
N MET A 127 21.66 6.55 -1.37
CA MET A 127 21.23 7.92 -1.07
C MET A 127 19.79 8.19 -1.53
N LEU A 128 19.35 7.55 -2.61
CA LEU A 128 17.99 7.71 -3.15
C LEU A 128 16.98 6.70 -2.56
N LEU A 129 17.45 5.64 -1.92
CA LEU A 129 16.59 4.60 -1.34
C LEU A 129 15.52 5.16 -0.37
N PRO A 130 15.81 6.12 0.54
CA PRO A 130 14.78 6.71 1.40
C PRO A 130 13.63 7.35 0.62
N ALA A 131 13.91 7.95 -0.54
CA ALA A 131 12.89 8.55 -1.39
C ALA A 131 11.96 7.48 -2.00
N VAL A 132 12.51 6.33 -2.40
CA VAL A 132 11.72 5.19 -2.90
C VAL A 132 10.84 4.61 -1.79
N VAL A 133 11.39 4.45 -0.58
CA VAL A 133 10.63 3.99 0.59
C VAL A 133 9.48 4.95 0.90
N TRP A 134 9.75 6.26 0.91
CA TRP A 134 8.74 7.29 1.10
C TRP A 134 7.65 7.25 0.02
N LEU A 135 8.04 7.13 -1.25
CA LEU A 135 7.13 7.02 -2.40
C LEU A 135 6.17 5.84 -2.21
N CYS A 136 6.71 4.66 -1.88
CA CYS A 136 5.92 3.44 -1.70
C CYS A 136 5.00 3.52 -0.49
N ALA A 137 5.43 4.18 0.58
CA ALA A 137 4.59 4.42 1.76
C ALA A 137 3.47 5.43 1.47
N ARG A 138 3.75 6.48 0.68
CA ARG A 138 2.80 7.54 0.34
C ARG A 138 1.73 7.07 -0.64
N TRP A 139 2.10 6.20 -1.59
CA TRP A 139 1.23 5.70 -2.66
C TRP A 139 1.30 4.17 -2.81
N PRO A 140 0.74 3.40 -1.86
CA PRO A 140 0.74 1.93 -1.95
C PRO A 140 0.02 1.40 -3.20
N LEU A 141 0.63 0.45 -3.92
CA LEU A 141 0.03 -0.21 -5.08
C LEU A 141 -0.90 -1.33 -4.59
N HIS A 142 -2.21 -1.10 -4.68
CA HIS A 142 -3.23 -2.14 -4.47
C HIS A 142 -3.81 -2.57 -5.81
N ALA A 143 -4.30 -3.80 -5.91
CA ALA A 143 -4.91 -4.36 -7.11
C ALA A 143 -6.07 -3.50 -7.66
N ASP A 144 -6.76 -2.74 -6.80
CA ASP A 144 -7.93 -1.95 -7.20
C ASP A 144 -7.59 -0.52 -7.69
N VAL A 145 -6.36 -0.04 -7.49
CA VAL A 145 -5.97 1.36 -7.81
C VAL A 145 -4.63 1.47 -8.54
N TRP A 146 -4.06 0.36 -9.00
CA TRP A 146 -2.73 0.35 -9.62
C TRP A 146 -2.68 1.16 -10.91
N GLU A 147 -3.71 1.07 -11.76
CA GLU A 147 -3.78 1.79 -13.04
C GLU A 147 -3.71 3.31 -12.85
N ARG A 148 -4.41 3.84 -11.84
CA ARG A 148 -4.41 5.28 -11.53
C ARG A 148 -3.06 5.76 -10.97
N ARG A 149 -2.27 4.87 -10.38
CA ARG A 149 -0.98 5.21 -9.74
C ARG A 149 0.21 4.93 -10.65
N LEU A 150 0.03 4.16 -11.72
CA LEU A 150 1.09 3.80 -12.67
C LEU A 150 1.79 5.04 -13.26
N PRO A 151 1.09 6.11 -13.69
CA PRO A 151 1.77 7.30 -14.23
C PRO A 151 2.72 7.96 -13.22
N ALA A 152 2.35 7.99 -11.93
CA ALA A 152 3.20 8.55 -10.89
C ALA A 152 4.48 7.72 -10.68
N TYR A 153 4.39 6.39 -10.78
CA TYR A 153 5.55 5.50 -10.71
C TYR A 153 6.47 5.62 -11.93
N VAL A 154 5.90 5.86 -13.12
CA VAL A 154 6.70 6.13 -14.34
C VAL A 154 7.48 7.43 -14.19
N ILE A 155 6.82 8.51 -13.72
CA ILE A 155 7.50 9.80 -13.46
C ILE A 155 8.59 9.62 -12.39
N ALA A 156 8.30 8.89 -11.32
CA ALA A 156 9.28 8.61 -10.27
C ALA A 156 10.45 7.77 -10.79
N ALA A 157 10.23 6.81 -11.69
CA ALA A 157 11.30 6.02 -12.31
C ALA A 157 12.24 6.88 -13.18
N LEU A 158 11.67 7.81 -13.95
CA LEU A 158 12.46 8.78 -14.72
C LEU A 158 13.25 9.72 -13.80
N GLY A 159 12.63 10.18 -12.72
CA GLY A 159 13.31 10.98 -11.69
C GLY A 159 14.45 10.21 -11.00
N TRP A 160 14.22 8.94 -10.67
CA TRP A 160 15.24 8.05 -10.10
C TRP A 160 16.44 7.92 -11.04
N TRP A 161 16.21 7.60 -12.31
CA TRP A 161 17.27 7.46 -13.32
C TRP A 161 18.12 8.74 -13.41
N LEU A 162 17.48 9.89 -13.56
CA LEU A 162 18.20 11.15 -13.70
C LEU A 162 19.03 11.49 -12.45
N LEU A 163 18.44 11.33 -11.26
CA LEU A 163 19.11 11.61 -10.00
C LEU A 163 20.24 10.61 -9.71
N HIS A 164 20.03 9.33 -10.04
CA HIS A 164 21.03 8.28 -9.84
C HIS A 164 22.24 8.51 -10.72
N VAL A 165 22.02 8.70 -12.04
CA VAL A 165 23.10 8.98 -13.00
C VAL A 165 23.82 10.26 -12.63
N ALA A 166 23.11 11.34 -12.31
CA ALA A 166 23.74 12.60 -11.90
C ALA A 166 24.60 12.43 -10.63
N GLY A 167 24.06 11.78 -9.59
CA GLY A 167 24.78 11.53 -8.34
C GLY A 167 26.02 10.67 -8.55
N MET A 168 25.90 9.61 -9.35
CA MET A 168 27.01 8.74 -9.73
C MET A 168 28.09 9.49 -10.50
N VAL A 169 27.73 10.30 -11.51
CA VAL A 169 28.68 11.08 -12.32
C VAL A 169 29.43 12.09 -11.44
N VAL A 170 28.74 12.80 -10.55
CA VAL A 170 29.39 13.74 -9.61
C VAL A 170 30.40 13.02 -8.72
N LEU A 171 30.02 11.88 -8.14
CA LEU A 171 30.93 11.07 -7.31
C LEU A 171 32.16 10.62 -8.11
N ARG A 172 31.98 10.19 -9.36
CA ARG A 172 33.09 9.73 -10.22
C ARG A 172 34.01 10.88 -10.63
N LEU A 173 33.47 12.05 -10.99
CA LEU A 173 34.26 13.24 -11.28
C LEU A 173 35.16 13.62 -10.10
N LEU A 174 34.62 13.57 -8.87
CA LEU A 174 35.39 13.84 -7.66
C LEU A 174 36.50 12.81 -7.43
N VAL A 175 36.20 11.52 -7.54
CA VAL A 175 37.19 10.45 -7.33
C VAL A 175 38.30 10.53 -8.39
N TYR A 176 37.97 10.78 -9.65
CA TYR A 176 38.95 10.88 -10.72
C TYR A 176 39.80 12.16 -10.59
N ALA A 177 39.19 13.28 -10.21
CA ALA A 177 39.93 14.51 -9.93
C ALA A 177 40.94 14.32 -8.80
N LEU A 178 40.55 13.63 -7.71
CA LEU A 178 41.46 13.29 -6.60
C LEU A 178 42.58 12.33 -7.03
N ALA A 179 42.32 11.46 -8.01
CA ALA A 179 43.31 10.55 -8.58
C ALA A 179 44.18 11.21 -9.68
N GLY A 180 43.95 12.48 -10.02
CA GLY A 180 44.64 13.17 -11.11
C GLY A 180 44.31 12.64 -12.51
N ALA A 181 43.15 11.99 -12.66
CA ALA A 181 42.68 11.38 -13.90
C ALA A 181 41.41 12.09 -14.43
N HIS A 182 41.07 11.84 -15.69
CA HIS A 182 39.85 12.36 -16.31
C HIS A 182 38.80 11.26 -16.40
N TYR A 183 37.58 11.56 -15.96
CA TYR A 183 36.45 10.65 -16.08
C TYR A 183 35.68 10.94 -17.37
N ASP A 184 35.45 9.90 -18.17
CA ASP A 184 34.54 9.94 -19.32
C ASP A 184 33.32 9.07 -19.03
N PHE A 185 32.14 9.65 -19.17
CA PHE A 185 30.87 8.93 -19.02
C PHE A 185 30.54 8.09 -20.26
N GLY A 186 31.03 8.48 -21.44
CA GLY A 186 30.71 7.85 -22.71
C GLY A 186 29.57 8.51 -23.48
N GLY A 187 29.20 7.90 -24.61
CA GLY A 187 28.24 8.46 -25.58
C GLY A 187 26.77 8.15 -25.29
N TRP A 188 25.90 8.39 -26.28
CA TRP A 188 24.43 8.23 -26.16
C TRP A 188 23.98 6.81 -25.80
N LEU A 189 24.71 5.77 -26.25
CA LEU A 189 24.41 4.37 -25.89
C LEU A 189 24.58 4.11 -24.39
N GLN A 190 25.49 4.81 -23.72
CA GLN A 190 25.64 4.70 -22.27
C GLN A 190 24.39 5.20 -21.57
N TRP A 191 23.80 6.30 -22.03
CA TRP A 191 22.55 6.82 -21.45
C TRP A 191 21.41 5.81 -21.51
N VAL A 192 21.26 5.12 -22.63
CA VAL A 192 20.24 4.06 -22.81
C VAL A 192 20.54 2.85 -21.92
N TYR A 193 21.82 2.45 -21.84
CA TYR A 193 22.26 1.39 -20.94
C TYR A 193 21.92 1.70 -19.49
N GLU A 194 22.28 2.89 -19.01
CA GLU A 194 22.00 3.34 -17.64
C GLU A 194 20.49 3.45 -17.38
N LEU A 195 19.71 4.01 -18.31
CA LEU A 195 18.24 4.04 -18.20
C LEU A 195 17.66 2.64 -18.00
N SER A 196 18.07 1.68 -18.85
CA SER A 196 17.55 0.32 -18.76
C SER A 196 17.94 -0.37 -17.44
N LYS A 197 19.14 -0.10 -16.93
CA LYS A 197 19.65 -0.63 -15.67
C LYS A 197 18.87 -0.04 -14.50
N ASP A 198 18.64 1.27 -14.51
CA ASP A 198 17.97 1.98 -13.45
C ASP A 198 16.48 1.69 -13.37
N LEU A 199 15.80 1.54 -14.52
CA LEU A 199 14.40 1.11 -14.55
C LEU A 199 14.22 -0.27 -13.89
N ARG A 200 15.12 -1.22 -14.19
CA ARG A 200 15.10 -2.56 -13.60
C ARG A 200 15.35 -2.51 -12.09
N THR A 201 16.35 -1.74 -11.66
CA THR A 201 16.67 -1.55 -10.23
C THR A 201 15.50 -0.90 -9.49
N PHE A 202 14.94 0.18 -10.04
CA PHE A 202 13.79 0.89 -9.45
C PHE A 202 12.57 -0.03 -9.33
N ALA A 203 12.23 -0.76 -10.41
CA ALA A 203 11.14 -1.72 -10.40
C ALA A 203 11.34 -2.81 -9.34
N LEU A 204 12.56 -3.35 -9.20
CA LEU A 204 12.89 -4.34 -8.18
C LEU A 204 12.73 -3.77 -6.75
N LEU A 205 13.24 -2.57 -6.49
CA LEU A 205 13.10 -1.91 -5.18
C LEU A 205 11.63 -1.69 -4.82
N VAL A 206 10.84 -1.20 -5.77
CA VAL A 206 9.39 -1.00 -5.59
C VAL A 206 8.68 -2.32 -5.34
N ALA A 207 9.00 -3.37 -6.12
CA ALA A 207 8.41 -4.69 -5.96
C ALA A 207 8.74 -5.30 -4.59
N VAL A 208 10.00 -5.27 -4.17
CA VAL A 208 10.43 -5.71 -2.84
C VAL A 208 9.67 -4.94 -1.76
N GLN A 209 9.55 -3.62 -1.88
CA GLN A 209 8.92 -2.83 -0.84
C GLN A 209 7.42 -3.09 -0.71
N HIS A 210 6.71 -3.25 -1.82
CA HIS A 210 5.29 -3.64 -1.77
C HIS A 210 5.11 -5.08 -1.30
N THR A 211 6.04 -5.98 -1.63
CA THR A 211 6.02 -7.38 -1.18
C THR A 211 6.25 -7.46 0.33
N LEU A 212 7.23 -6.75 0.87
CA LEU A 212 7.48 -6.64 2.30
C LEU A 212 6.31 -5.99 3.02
N ALA A 213 5.71 -4.93 2.45
CA ALA A 213 4.54 -4.29 3.02
C ALA A 213 3.30 -5.21 3.01
N TRP A 214 3.08 -5.95 1.92
CA TRP A 214 2.02 -6.96 1.82
C TRP A 214 2.25 -8.10 2.81
N TYR A 215 3.48 -8.60 2.92
CA TYR A 215 3.85 -9.67 3.83
C TYR A 215 3.71 -9.23 5.29
N ALA A 216 4.15 -8.01 5.62
CA ALA A 216 3.98 -7.41 6.94
C ALA A 216 2.50 -7.27 7.29
N ARG A 217 1.66 -6.79 6.35
CA ARG A 217 0.19 -6.73 6.55
C ARG A 217 -0.41 -8.12 6.74
N ARG A 218 0.08 -9.14 6.03
CA ARG A 218 -0.38 -10.53 6.17
C ARG A 218 -0.02 -11.10 7.54
N ARG A 219 1.22 -10.89 8.00
CA ARG A 219 1.65 -11.26 9.36
C ARG A 219 0.94 -10.47 10.46
N GLN A 220 0.64 -9.19 10.23
CA GLN A 220 -0.09 -8.34 11.19
C GLN A 220 -1.58 -8.67 11.24
N GLY A 221 -2.17 -9.20 10.16
CA GLY A 221 -3.52 -9.74 10.16
C GLY A 221 -3.69 -11.01 11.00
N GLU A 222 -2.59 -11.66 11.38
CA GLU A 222 -2.54 -12.75 12.38
C GLU A 222 -2.13 -12.23 13.77
N ALA A 223 -1.73 -10.96 13.90
CA ALA A 223 -1.15 -10.42 15.13
C ALA A 223 -1.25 -8.89 15.21
N HIS A 224 -2.42 -8.36 15.59
CA HIS A 224 -2.47 -7.10 16.31
C HIS A 224 -3.59 -7.12 17.35
N LEU A 225 -3.19 -7.33 18.61
CA LEU A 225 -3.89 -6.83 19.79
C LEU A 225 -4.09 -5.34 19.58
N LEU A 226 -5.34 -4.90 19.57
CA LEU A 226 -5.63 -3.60 20.15
C LEU A 226 -4.98 -3.60 21.54
N ALA A 227 -4.23 -2.55 21.85
CA ALA A 227 -3.67 -2.33 23.18
C ALA A 227 -4.73 -2.69 24.24
N ALA A 228 -4.26 -3.29 25.34
CA ALA A 228 -5.10 -3.52 26.52
C ALA A 228 -5.96 -2.26 26.76
N PRO A 229 -7.29 -2.40 26.98
CA PRO A 229 -8.11 -1.26 27.35
C PRO A 229 -7.41 -0.49 28.47
N ASP A 230 -7.33 0.82 28.30
CA ASP A 230 -6.87 1.77 29.31
C ASP A 230 -7.40 1.35 30.69
N ASP A 231 -6.53 1.31 31.71
CA ASP A 231 -6.88 1.04 33.11
C ASP A 231 -7.72 2.20 33.66
N GLY A 232 -8.95 2.34 33.15
CA GLY A 232 -10.01 3.15 33.71
C GLY A 232 -10.85 2.31 34.68
N PRO A 233 -11.41 2.92 35.73
CA PRO A 233 -12.28 2.20 36.66
C PRO A 233 -13.48 1.58 35.90
N PRO A 234 -13.98 0.41 36.34
CA PRO A 234 -14.99 -0.34 35.59
C PRO A 234 -16.27 0.48 35.45
N VAL A 235 -16.62 0.84 34.21
CA VAL A 235 -17.96 1.33 33.89
C VAL A 235 -18.70 0.20 33.18
N GLU A 236 -19.49 -0.55 33.94
CA GLU A 236 -20.66 -1.27 33.44
C GLU A 236 -21.65 -0.24 32.87
N PRO A 237 -22.17 -0.44 31.65
CA PRO A 237 -23.03 -1.58 31.35
C PRO A 237 -22.47 -2.50 30.26
N LEU A 238 -22.76 -3.80 30.36
CA LEU A 238 -22.62 -4.79 29.29
C LEU A 238 -23.44 -4.40 28.04
N GLU A 239 -22.95 -3.45 27.24
CA GLU A 239 -23.42 -3.24 25.87
C GLU A 239 -23.03 -4.47 25.06
N ARG A 240 -23.97 -5.41 24.91
CA ARG A 240 -23.83 -6.56 24.01
C ARG A 240 -23.79 -6.02 22.58
N PRO A 241 -22.64 -6.06 21.89
CA PRO A 241 -22.49 -5.39 20.61
C PRO A 241 -23.35 -6.08 19.55
N GLU A 242 -24.10 -5.29 18.79
CA GLU A 242 -24.83 -5.79 17.62
C GLU A 242 -23.88 -6.20 16.48
N ARG A 243 -22.67 -5.63 16.47
CA ARG A 243 -21.66 -5.86 15.43
C ARG A 243 -20.25 -5.97 16.02
N PHE A 244 -19.47 -6.90 15.51
CA PHE A 244 -18.04 -7.02 15.77
C PHE A 244 -17.24 -6.41 14.61
N LEU A 245 -16.30 -5.52 14.95
CA LEU A 245 -15.33 -5.01 13.99
C LEU A 245 -14.16 -6.01 13.87
N VAL A 246 -14.05 -6.66 12.72
CA VAL A 246 -12.99 -7.64 12.42
C VAL A 246 -12.09 -7.11 11.32
N ARG A 247 -10.78 -7.10 11.55
CA ARG A 247 -9.79 -6.77 10.52
C ARG A 247 -9.31 -8.05 9.85
N LYS A 248 -9.64 -8.24 8.57
CA LYS A 248 -9.18 -9.39 7.76
C LYS A 248 -8.55 -8.89 6.47
N LEU A 249 -7.36 -9.41 6.12
CA LEU A 249 -6.64 -9.05 4.88
C LEU A 249 -6.46 -7.52 4.66
N GLY A 250 -6.30 -6.75 5.75
CA GLY A 250 -6.11 -5.29 5.70
C GLY A 250 -7.40 -4.47 5.59
N ARG A 251 -8.58 -5.10 5.53
CA ARG A 251 -9.89 -4.43 5.48
C ARG A 251 -10.67 -4.64 6.77
N ASP A 252 -11.43 -3.62 7.16
CA ASP A 252 -12.40 -3.71 8.25
C ASP A 252 -13.70 -4.36 7.76
N PHE A 253 -14.18 -5.34 8.50
CA PHE A 253 -15.46 -6.01 8.31
C PHE A 253 -16.30 -5.80 9.56
N LEU A 254 -17.53 -5.32 9.38
CA LEU A 254 -18.53 -5.27 10.44
C LEU A 254 -19.34 -6.56 10.36
N VAL A 255 -19.07 -7.50 11.27
CA VAL A 255 -19.79 -8.77 11.38
C VAL A 255 -20.97 -8.57 12.32
N ALA A 256 -22.21 -8.72 11.84
CA ALA A 256 -23.36 -8.65 12.74
C ALA A 256 -23.44 -9.89 13.61
N THR A 257 -23.74 -9.72 14.90
CA THR A 257 -23.86 -10.83 15.86
C THR A 257 -24.94 -11.83 15.43
N ALA A 258 -26.01 -11.35 14.78
CA ALA A 258 -27.09 -12.18 14.24
C ALA A 258 -26.67 -13.08 13.07
N ASP A 259 -25.61 -12.71 12.34
CA ASP A 259 -25.11 -13.49 11.20
C ASP A 259 -24.17 -14.62 11.63
N ILE A 260 -23.72 -14.63 12.89
CA ILE A 260 -22.78 -15.64 13.39
C ILE A 260 -23.48 -16.99 13.55
N GLU A 261 -22.94 -18.01 12.90
CA GLU A 261 -23.47 -19.38 12.94
C GLU A 261 -22.85 -20.18 14.10
N TRP A 262 -21.54 -20.06 14.28
CA TRP A 262 -20.80 -20.67 15.38
C TRP A 262 -19.45 -19.98 15.57
N ILE A 263 -18.82 -20.23 16.72
CA ILE A 263 -17.55 -19.63 17.12
C ILE A 263 -16.60 -20.73 17.59
N GLN A 264 -15.34 -20.66 17.18
CA GLN A 264 -14.30 -21.60 17.55
C GLN A 264 -13.14 -20.94 18.29
N ALA A 265 -12.60 -21.59 19.32
CA ALA A 265 -11.33 -21.18 19.91
C ALA A 265 -10.16 -21.55 18.97
N ALA A 266 -9.33 -20.57 18.62
CA ALA A 266 -8.16 -20.72 17.76
C ALA A 266 -6.91 -20.17 18.48
N GLY A 267 -6.45 -20.89 19.51
CA GLY A 267 -5.31 -20.46 20.31
C GLY A 267 -5.63 -19.23 21.16
N ASN A 268 -5.06 -18.07 20.80
CA ASN A 268 -5.27 -16.80 21.50
C ASN A 268 -6.40 -15.94 20.89
N ASP A 269 -7.00 -16.42 19.80
CA ASP A 269 -8.08 -15.75 19.08
C ASP A 269 -9.32 -16.65 19.05
N VAL A 270 -10.46 -16.09 18.64
CA VAL A 270 -11.66 -16.85 18.27
C VAL A 270 -11.96 -16.66 16.80
N ASN A 271 -12.42 -17.69 16.12
CA ASN A 271 -12.93 -17.58 14.75
C ASN A 271 -14.45 -17.45 14.80
N LEU A 272 -14.99 -16.38 14.22
CA LEU A 272 -16.42 -16.23 13.97
C LEU A 272 -16.73 -16.84 12.61
N HIS A 273 -17.59 -17.86 12.58
CA HIS A 273 -17.99 -18.53 11.35
C HIS A 273 -19.37 -18.02 10.91
N LEU A 274 -19.45 -17.53 9.68
CA LEU A 274 -20.71 -17.13 9.05
C LEU A 274 -20.64 -17.33 7.54
N ARG A 275 -21.69 -17.89 6.93
CA ARG A 275 -21.84 -18.01 5.47
C ARG A 275 -20.64 -18.69 4.79
N GLY A 276 -20.04 -19.69 5.46
CA GLY A 276 -18.85 -20.41 4.97
C GLY A 276 -17.55 -19.61 5.01
N HIS A 277 -17.50 -18.51 5.77
CA HIS A 277 -16.31 -17.67 5.92
C HIS A 277 -15.89 -17.52 7.39
N ASP A 278 -14.58 -17.53 7.60
CA ASP A 278 -13.98 -17.42 8.93
C ASP A 278 -13.48 -15.99 9.17
N TYR A 279 -13.90 -15.38 10.27
CA TYR A 279 -13.51 -14.04 10.66
C TYR A 279 -12.77 -14.11 12.01
N PRO A 280 -11.43 -14.09 12.02
CA PRO A 280 -10.66 -14.17 13.24
C PRO A 280 -10.82 -12.89 14.05
N LEU A 281 -11.19 -13.04 15.32
CA LEU A 281 -11.36 -11.96 16.28
C LEU A 281 -10.49 -12.25 17.50
N ARG A 282 -9.58 -11.31 17.80
CA ARG A 282 -8.70 -11.44 18.96
C ARG A 282 -9.46 -11.19 20.26
N SER A 283 -9.92 -12.27 20.87
CA SER A 283 -10.63 -12.26 22.13
C SER A 283 -10.53 -13.64 22.79
N THR A 284 -10.86 -13.72 24.08
CA THR A 284 -10.98 -15.01 24.76
C THR A 284 -12.39 -15.54 24.61
N MET A 285 -12.55 -16.86 24.72
CA MET A 285 -13.89 -17.47 24.67
C MET A 285 -14.83 -16.88 25.72
N ALA A 286 -14.33 -16.70 26.95
CA ALA A 286 -15.09 -16.12 28.06
C ALA A 286 -15.48 -14.65 27.80
N ALA A 287 -14.59 -13.84 27.22
CA ALA A 287 -14.88 -12.45 26.90
C ALA A 287 -15.92 -12.31 25.78
N ILE A 288 -15.94 -13.25 24.83
CA ILE A 288 -16.94 -13.30 23.76
C ILE A 288 -18.27 -13.78 24.31
N GLU A 289 -18.27 -14.84 25.12
CA GLU A 289 -19.47 -15.35 25.78
C GLU A 289 -20.18 -14.27 26.62
N ALA A 290 -19.42 -13.46 27.37
CA ALA A 290 -19.98 -12.35 28.16
C ALA A 290 -20.66 -11.25 27.31
N LYS A 291 -20.21 -11.06 26.06
CA LYS A 291 -20.72 -10.05 25.13
C LYS A 291 -21.89 -10.54 24.28
N LEU A 292 -22.16 -11.84 24.26
CA LEU A 292 -23.19 -12.45 23.44
C LEU A 292 -24.49 -12.67 24.23
N TYR A 293 -25.59 -12.90 23.51
CA TYR A 293 -26.85 -13.31 24.10
C TYR A 293 -26.82 -14.83 24.34
N PRO A 294 -26.86 -15.32 25.60
CA PRO A 294 -26.82 -16.76 25.90
C PRO A 294 -28.02 -17.53 25.33
N ALA A 295 -29.13 -16.83 25.11
CA ALA A 295 -30.33 -17.38 24.48
C ALA A 295 -30.18 -17.62 22.96
N VAL A 296 -29.12 -17.09 22.33
CA VAL A 296 -28.86 -17.23 20.88
C VAL A 296 -27.61 -18.08 20.65
N LEU A 297 -26.50 -17.73 21.29
CA LEU A 297 -25.22 -18.41 21.16
C LEU A 297 -24.91 -19.16 22.45
N VAL A 298 -24.87 -20.49 22.36
CA VAL A 298 -24.67 -21.39 23.51
C VAL A 298 -23.33 -22.08 23.43
N HIS A 299 -22.64 -22.13 24.56
CA HIS A 299 -21.38 -22.85 24.71
C HIS A 299 -21.64 -24.37 24.76
N ILE A 300 -21.13 -25.10 23.76
CA ILE A 300 -21.38 -26.55 23.61
C ILE A 300 -20.14 -27.41 23.93
N HIS A 301 -18.96 -26.82 23.88
CA HIS A 301 -17.70 -27.47 24.20
C HIS A 301 -16.71 -26.38 24.57
N ARG A 302 -15.67 -26.66 25.37
CA ARG A 302 -14.63 -25.68 25.81
C ARG A 302 -13.98 -24.81 24.71
N SER A 303 -14.22 -25.15 23.45
CA SER A 303 -13.66 -24.50 22.26
C SER A 303 -14.73 -24.10 21.25
N TYR A 304 -16.02 -24.27 21.52
CA TYR A 304 -17.11 -24.04 20.57
C TYR A 304 -18.35 -23.40 21.22
N LEU A 305 -18.81 -22.31 20.62
CA LEU A 305 -20.17 -21.77 20.82
C LEU A 305 -20.95 -21.96 19.52
N VAL A 306 -22.24 -22.22 19.62
CA VAL A 306 -23.12 -22.45 18.47
C VAL A 306 -24.36 -21.57 18.56
N ASN A 307 -24.78 -21.03 17.43
CA ASN A 307 -26.08 -20.37 17.33
C ASN A 307 -27.17 -21.46 17.33
N LEU A 308 -28.06 -21.43 18.32
CA LEU A 308 -29.15 -22.40 18.45
C LEU A 308 -30.05 -22.45 17.22
N GLY A 309 -30.25 -21.31 16.54
CA GLY A 309 -31.04 -21.24 15.31
C GLY A 309 -30.43 -22.03 14.14
N GLN A 310 -29.15 -22.36 14.20
CA GLN A 310 -28.45 -23.14 13.19
C GLN A 310 -28.37 -24.63 13.50
N VAL A 311 -28.75 -25.05 14.72
CA VAL A 311 -28.73 -26.46 15.12
C VAL A 311 -29.87 -27.21 14.43
N GLN A 312 -29.51 -28.26 13.69
CA GLN A 312 -30.45 -29.15 13.00
C GLN A 312 -30.72 -30.43 13.80
N ALA A 313 -29.68 -31.06 14.34
CA ALA A 313 -29.81 -32.28 15.12
C ALA A 313 -28.72 -32.38 16.19
N ILE A 314 -29.04 -33.07 17.28
CA ILE A 314 -28.07 -33.41 18.34
C ILE A 314 -28.03 -34.93 18.43
N GLU A 315 -26.90 -35.51 18.01
CA GLU A 315 -26.66 -36.95 18.00
C GLU A 315 -25.83 -37.33 19.24
N PRO A 316 -26.39 -38.10 20.18
CA PRO A 316 -25.62 -38.64 21.30
C PRO A 316 -24.61 -39.68 20.80
N VAL A 317 -23.42 -39.71 21.41
CA VAL A 317 -22.38 -40.73 21.15
C VAL A 317 -22.27 -41.62 22.38
N ASP A 318 -21.88 -42.89 22.20
CA ASP A 318 -21.77 -43.90 23.26
C ASP A 318 -20.85 -43.49 24.42
N SER A 319 -19.91 -42.56 24.19
CA SER A 319 -19.02 -41.99 25.23
C SER A 319 -19.72 -41.02 26.20
N GLY A 320 -20.98 -40.66 25.94
CA GLY A 320 -21.74 -39.68 26.70
C GLY A 320 -21.55 -38.23 26.23
N ASP A 321 -20.68 -37.99 25.25
CA ASP A 321 -20.63 -36.74 24.50
C ASP A 321 -21.70 -36.73 23.39
N ALA A 322 -21.83 -35.62 22.68
CA ALA A 322 -22.75 -35.50 21.55
C ALA A 322 -22.11 -34.80 20.35
N ARG A 323 -22.69 -35.00 19.18
CA ARG A 323 -22.39 -34.25 17.96
C ARG A 323 -23.57 -33.34 17.64
N VAL A 324 -23.28 -32.08 17.38
CA VAL A 324 -24.27 -31.07 16.97
C VAL A 324 -24.13 -30.89 15.47
N HIS A 325 -25.18 -31.26 14.73
CA HIS A 325 -25.27 -31.10 13.29
C HIS A 325 -25.94 -29.75 12.99
N LEU A 326 -25.29 -28.93 12.16
CA LEU A 326 -25.79 -27.63 11.72
C LEU A 326 -26.48 -27.72 10.36
N ARG A 327 -27.25 -26.68 10.02
CA ARG A 327 -28.00 -26.59 8.74
C ARG A 327 -27.11 -26.59 7.49
N ASP A 328 -25.86 -26.17 7.61
CA ASP A 328 -24.85 -26.16 6.54
C ASP A 328 -24.08 -27.50 6.43
N ALA A 329 -24.54 -28.54 7.15
CA ALA A 329 -23.89 -29.84 7.31
C ALA A 329 -22.59 -29.84 8.11
N THR A 330 -22.24 -28.72 8.77
CA THR A 330 -21.12 -28.68 9.72
C THR A 330 -21.46 -29.52 10.96
N VAL A 331 -20.49 -30.32 11.43
CA VAL A 331 -20.65 -31.17 12.64
C VAL A 331 -19.70 -30.68 13.73
N LEU A 332 -20.25 -30.22 14.85
CA LEU A 332 -19.50 -29.70 15.98
C LEU A 332 -19.52 -30.67 17.18
N PRO A 333 -18.41 -30.81 17.93
CA PRO A 333 -18.41 -31.61 19.15
C PRO A 333 -19.14 -30.88 20.29
N CYS A 334 -19.89 -31.63 21.09
CA CYS A 334 -20.54 -31.16 22.30
C CYS A 334 -20.13 -32.04 23.49
N SER A 335 -19.61 -31.44 24.55
CA SER A 335 -19.21 -32.21 25.73
C SER A 335 -20.42 -32.60 26.58
N ARG A 336 -20.31 -33.73 27.28
CA ARG A 336 -21.34 -34.21 28.22
C ARG A 336 -21.83 -33.15 29.20
N SER A 337 -20.93 -32.33 29.75
CA SER A 337 -21.24 -31.27 30.71
C SER A 337 -22.09 -30.14 30.11
N HIS A 338 -21.88 -29.81 28.84
CA HIS A 338 -22.60 -28.73 28.15
C HIS A 338 -23.89 -29.22 27.47
N LEU A 339 -24.02 -30.52 27.21
CA LEU A 339 -25.19 -31.12 26.57
C LEU A 339 -26.50 -30.83 27.33
N ALA A 340 -26.47 -30.86 28.67
CA ALA A 340 -27.64 -30.55 29.49
C ALA A 340 -28.08 -29.08 29.31
N GLY A 341 -27.13 -28.15 29.30
CA GLY A 341 -27.37 -26.73 29.05
C GLY A 341 -27.89 -26.48 27.63
N LEU A 342 -27.29 -27.12 26.63
CA LEU A 342 -27.74 -27.03 25.24
C LEU A 342 -29.19 -27.49 25.08
N ARG A 343 -29.56 -28.64 25.67
CA ARG A 343 -30.95 -29.16 25.62
C ARG A 343 -31.94 -28.25 26.34
N ALA A 344 -31.56 -27.67 27.47
CA ALA A 344 -32.41 -26.74 28.21
C ALA A 344 -32.73 -25.49 27.35
N HIS A 345 -31.73 -24.94 26.66
CA HIS A 345 -31.94 -23.78 25.78
C HIS A 345 -32.68 -24.16 24.49
N ALA A 346 -32.44 -25.35 23.93
CA ALA A 346 -33.14 -25.82 22.73
C ALA A 346 -34.63 -26.16 22.98
N GLY A 347 -34.96 -26.62 24.19
CA GLY A 347 -36.35 -26.92 24.59
C GLY A 347 -37.18 -25.68 24.93
N GLN A 348 -36.52 -24.57 25.28
CA GLN A 348 -37.14 -23.26 25.44
C GLN A 348 -37.17 -22.56 24.09
N GLY A 349 -38.04 -23.00 23.18
CA GLY A 349 -38.09 -22.48 21.81
C GLY A 349 -38.18 -20.95 21.76
N THR A 350 -37.06 -20.28 21.49
CA THR A 350 -37.04 -18.85 21.21
C THR A 350 -37.36 -18.66 19.73
N ALA A 351 -38.62 -18.33 19.43
CA ALA A 351 -38.89 -17.45 18.31
C ALA A 351 -37.96 -16.23 18.50
N ALA A 352 -36.99 -16.07 17.59
CA ALA A 352 -36.13 -14.91 17.59
C ALA A 352 -37.01 -13.65 17.67
N PRO A 353 -36.77 -12.71 18.60
CA PRO A 353 -37.41 -11.41 18.48
C PRO A 353 -36.90 -10.80 17.17
N LYS A 354 -37.77 -10.69 16.17
CA LYS A 354 -37.57 -9.71 15.11
C LYS A 354 -37.50 -8.36 15.79
N ILE A 355 -36.35 -7.70 15.71
CA ILE A 355 -36.13 -6.33 16.20
C ILE A 355 -36.84 -5.35 15.26
N ASP A 356 -38.17 -5.46 15.17
CA ASP A 356 -39.05 -4.52 14.45
C ASP A 356 -39.99 -3.77 15.42
N ALA A 357 -39.77 -3.84 16.73
CA ALA A 357 -40.67 -3.26 17.73
C ALA A 357 -39.98 -2.48 18.86
N LEU A 358 -38.98 -1.64 18.52
CA LEU A 358 -38.37 -0.70 19.47
C LEU A 358 -38.02 0.67 18.84
N VAL A 359 -38.81 1.10 17.85
CA VAL A 359 -38.83 2.49 17.34
C VAL A 359 -40.27 2.97 17.15
N ALA A 360 -41.09 2.89 18.21
CA ALA A 360 -42.38 3.58 18.25
C ALA A 360 -42.34 4.67 19.33
#